data_AF-L7JX34-F1
#
_entry.id   AF-L7JX34-F1
#
_cell.length_a   1.000
_cell.length_b   1.000
_cell.length_c   1.000
_cell.angle_alpha   90.00
_cell.angle_beta   90.00
_cell.angle_gamma   90.00
#
_symmetry.space_group_name_H-M   'P 1'
#
loop_
_entity.id
_entity.type
_entity.pdbx_description
1 polymer ?
#
loop_
_entity_poly.entity_id
_entity_poly.type
_entity_poly.pdbx_seq_one_letter_code
_entity_poly.pdbx_strand_id
1 'polypeptide(L)'
;MKKNTIIVITAIATIIVMFILLLYVSHSMLRAVDNKYKTIVDKKLNESAELRNMFLDGNRRKNTFLGVVSATINNETKIELRAQMTDKNYSKFKWKFENLDNDEDRYREWICGYALDPRPFNFRSIPPEKLAKYKLLAKKNIFVRIAAKLFRNFSVCIVDRHIEFILHSVPNGKRNIYIILVDEKRYMIYRFYVDDKEKTVKFNDKMIVMFKDDNALPISYGLISALNLAREP
;
A
#
# COMPACT_ATOMS: atom_id res chain seq x y z
N MET A 1 40.41 -14.31 35.17
CA MET A 1 40.03 -13.41 34.05
C MET A 1 40.49 -11.99 34.38
N LYS A 2 41.20 -11.28 33.49
CA LYS A 2 41.75 -9.93 33.81
C LYS A 2 40.59 -8.94 34.05
N LYS A 3 40.73 -8.04 35.03
CA LYS A 3 39.70 -7.04 35.42
C LYS A 3 39.14 -6.26 34.22
N ASN A 4 40.01 -5.93 33.26
CA ASN A 4 39.64 -5.23 32.03
C ASN A 4 38.70 -6.08 31.14
N THR A 5 38.87 -7.40 31.10
CA THR A 5 38.00 -8.32 30.34
C THR A 5 36.58 -8.33 30.92
N ILE A 6 36.44 -8.32 32.25
CA ILE A 6 35.12 -8.27 32.91
C ILE A 6 34.42 -6.95 32.59
N ILE A 7 35.12 -5.82 32.69
CA ILE A 7 34.55 -4.48 32.41
C ILE A 7 34.06 -4.41 30.95
N VAL A 8 34.86 -4.90 30.00
CA VAL A 8 34.48 -4.90 28.58
C VAL A 8 33.25 -5.78 28.32
N ILE A 9 33.20 -6.98 28.89
CA ILE A 9 32.04 -7.88 28.73
C ILE A 9 30.78 -7.24 29.33
N THR A 10 30.86 -6.68 30.53
CA THR A 10 29.73 -6.02 31.17
C THR A 10 29.27 -4.81 30.36
N ALA A 11 30.17 -3.98 29.85
CA ALA A 11 29.83 -2.83 29.03
C ALA A 11 29.10 -3.25 27.73
N ILE A 12 29.59 -4.28 27.03
CA ILE A 12 28.94 -4.82 25.83
C ILE A 12 27.55 -5.36 26.18
N ALA A 13 27.43 -6.13 27.26
CA ALA A 13 26.14 -6.67 27.71
C ALA A 13 25.13 -5.55 28.03
N THR A 14 25.55 -4.49 28.71
CA THR A 14 24.70 -3.33 29.00
C THR A 14 24.24 -2.63 27.72
N ILE A 15 25.12 -2.42 26.75
CA ILE A 15 24.77 -1.81 25.46
C ILE A 15 23.72 -2.65 24.73
N ILE A 16 23.90 -3.98 24.69
CA ILE A 16 22.96 -4.91 24.06
C ILE A 16 21.59 -4.84 24.75
N VAL A 17 21.56 -4.88 26.09
CA VAL A 17 20.31 -4.77 26.86
C VAL A 17 19.61 -3.44 26.60
N MET A 18 20.34 -2.32 26.60
CA MET A 18 19.76 -1.02 26.27
C MET A 18 19.18 -1.00 24.85
N PHE A 19 19.86 -1.59 23.88
CA PHE A 19 19.37 -1.68 22.50
C PHE A 19 18.09 -2.52 22.40
N ILE A 20 18.03 -3.66 23.09
CA ILE A 20 16.82 -4.51 23.14
C ILE A 20 15.65 -3.76 23.78
N LEU A 21 15.88 -3.07 24.90
CA LEU A 21 14.84 -2.26 25.55
C LEU A 21 14.33 -1.15 24.63
N LEU A 22 15.24 -0.48 23.91
CA LEU A 22 14.88 0.57 22.96
C LEU A 22 14.05 0.03 21.79
N LEU A 23 14.39 -1.17 21.27
CA LEU A 23 13.59 -1.85 20.26
C LEU A 23 12.20 -2.21 20.79
N TYR A 24 12.11 -2.72 22.02
CA TYR A 24 10.84 -3.09 22.62
C TYR A 24 9.92 -1.87 22.82
N VAL A 25 10.47 -0.77 23.33
CA VAL A 25 9.74 0.50 23.48
C VAL A 25 9.28 1.00 22.11
N SER A 26 10.17 1.03 21.11
CA SER A 26 9.84 1.51 19.77
C SER A 26 8.76 0.66 19.09
N HIS A 27 8.82 -0.67 19.27
CA HIS A 27 7.79 -1.60 18.81
C HIS A 27 6.44 -1.37 19.50
N SER A 28 6.45 -1.16 20.82
CA SER A 28 5.25 -0.84 21.59
C SER A 28 4.60 0.47 21.13
N MET A 29 5.41 1.50 20.89
CA MET A 29 4.92 2.79 20.35
C MET A 29 4.30 2.62 18.96
N LEU A 30 4.92 1.84 18.08
CA LEU A 30 4.37 1.54 16.75
C LEU A 30 3.05 0.78 16.86
N ARG A 31 2.97 -0.22 17.75
CA ARG A 31 1.73 -0.96 18.03
C ARG A 31 0.62 -0.03 18.55
N ALA A 32 0.94 0.90 19.43
CA ALA A 32 -0.03 1.88 19.91
C ALA A 32 -0.55 2.78 18.78
N VAL A 33 0.32 3.21 17.86
CA VAL A 33 -0.08 3.98 16.67
C VAL A 33 -0.99 3.15 15.76
N ASP A 34 -0.66 1.88 15.52
CA ASP A 34 -1.47 0.98 14.69
C ASP A 34 -2.84 0.70 15.31
N ASN A 35 -2.90 0.40 16.61
CA ASN A 35 -4.15 0.19 17.33
C ASN A 35 -5.04 1.45 17.29
N LYS A 36 -4.46 2.63 17.53
CA LYS A 36 -5.20 3.90 17.42
C LYS A 36 -5.77 4.09 16.01
N TYR A 37 -5.01 3.74 14.98
CA TYR A 37 -5.48 3.80 13.61
C TYR A 37 -6.63 2.83 13.35
N LYS A 38 -6.52 1.57 13.79
CA LYS A 38 -7.60 0.57 13.68
C LYS A 38 -8.90 1.05 14.34
N THR A 39 -8.81 1.57 15.57
CA THR A 39 -9.98 2.14 16.27
C THR A 39 -10.63 3.29 15.51
N ILE A 40 -9.84 4.14 14.84
CA ILE A 40 -10.38 5.22 14.00
C ILE A 40 -11.14 4.65 12.79
N VAL A 41 -10.60 3.62 12.14
CA VAL A 41 -11.27 2.94 11.02
C VAL A 41 -12.59 2.35 11.47
N ASP A 42 -12.59 1.59 12.56
CA ASP A 42 -13.80 0.96 13.10
C ASP A 42 -14.86 2.00 13.44
N LYS A 43 -14.45 3.10 14.09
CA LYS A 43 -15.34 4.23 14.39
C LYS A 43 -15.95 4.81 13.11
N LYS A 44 -15.15 5.08 12.09
CA LYS A 44 -15.61 5.67 10.82
C LYS A 44 -16.60 4.77 10.08
N LEU A 45 -16.38 3.46 10.10
CA LEU A 45 -17.30 2.49 9.49
C LEU A 45 -18.61 2.37 10.27
N ASN A 46 -18.55 2.44 11.60
CA ASN A 46 -19.75 2.41 12.43
C ASN A 46 -20.59 3.69 12.29
N GLU A 47 -19.95 4.84 12.05
CA GLU A 47 -20.61 6.13 11.87
C GLU A 47 -21.23 6.34 10.47
N SER A 48 -20.86 5.53 9.47
CA SER A 48 -21.36 5.69 8.08
C SER A 48 -21.82 4.37 7.49
N ALA A 49 -23.13 4.25 7.28
CA ALA A 49 -23.71 3.10 6.59
C ALA A 49 -23.18 2.94 5.16
N GLU A 50 -22.88 4.06 4.49
CA GLU A 50 -22.28 4.06 3.14
C GLU A 50 -20.88 3.42 3.17
N LEU A 51 -19.99 3.90 4.05
CA LEU A 51 -18.65 3.33 4.18
C LEU A 51 -18.74 1.87 4.65
N ARG A 52 -19.63 1.56 5.59
CA ARG A 52 -19.85 0.17 6.02
C ARG A 52 -20.22 -0.73 4.85
N ASN A 53 -21.20 -0.34 4.04
CA ASN A 53 -21.65 -1.13 2.89
C ASN A 53 -20.59 -1.21 1.78
N MET A 54 -19.71 -0.23 1.69
CA MET A 54 -18.60 -0.21 0.73
C MET A 54 -17.53 -1.25 1.07
N PHE A 55 -17.19 -1.41 2.35
CA PHE A 55 -16.10 -2.29 2.81
C PHE A 55 -16.57 -3.64 3.36
N LEU A 56 -17.84 -3.75 3.79
CA LEU A 56 -18.40 -4.93 4.44
C LEU A 56 -19.68 -5.42 3.73
N ASP A 57 -19.90 -6.73 3.81
CA ASP A 57 -21.13 -7.45 3.51
C ASP A 57 -21.60 -8.15 4.79
N GLY A 58 -22.55 -7.53 5.50
CA GLY A 58 -22.84 -7.87 6.90
C GLY A 58 -21.60 -7.69 7.78
N ASN A 59 -21.16 -8.78 8.42
CA ASN A 59 -19.92 -8.80 9.22
C ASN A 59 -18.70 -9.29 8.43
N ARG A 60 -18.87 -9.70 7.17
CA ARG A 60 -17.78 -10.17 6.32
C ARG A 60 -17.20 -9.02 5.55
N ARG A 61 -15.89 -9.00 5.39
CA ARG A 61 -15.21 -7.94 4.66
C ARG A 61 -15.20 -8.24 3.16
N LYS A 62 -15.52 -7.24 2.34
CA LYS A 62 -15.47 -7.37 0.88
C LYS A 62 -14.02 -7.40 0.39
N ASN A 63 -13.77 -8.24 -0.61
CA ASN A 63 -12.51 -8.19 -1.33
C ASN A 63 -12.46 -6.95 -2.22
N THR A 64 -11.28 -6.36 -2.33
CA THR A 64 -11.09 -5.09 -3.03
C THR A 64 -10.15 -5.26 -4.21
N PHE A 65 -10.53 -4.65 -5.34
CA PHE A 65 -9.72 -4.47 -6.53
C PHE A 65 -9.57 -2.97 -6.82
N LEU A 66 -8.33 -2.50 -7.02
CA LEU A 66 -8.06 -1.15 -7.49
C LEU A 66 -7.11 -1.17 -8.70
N GLY A 67 -7.38 -0.32 -9.68
CA GLY A 67 -6.49 -0.02 -10.80
C GLY A 67 -6.05 1.43 -10.74
N VAL A 68 -4.75 1.67 -10.56
CA VAL A 68 -4.16 3.01 -10.45
C VAL A 68 -3.12 3.21 -11.55
N VAL A 69 -3.08 4.38 -12.16
CA VAL A 69 -2.01 4.78 -13.11
C VAL A 69 -1.19 5.88 -12.50
N SER A 70 0.12 5.84 -12.73
CA SER A 70 0.99 6.99 -12.59
C SER A 70 1.64 7.26 -13.94
N ALA A 71 1.61 8.51 -14.42
CA ALA A 71 2.29 8.92 -15.64
C ALA A 71 2.94 10.28 -15.46
N THR A 72 3.99 10.57 -16.24
CA THR A 72 4.58 11.91 -16.30
C THR A 72 4.13 12.59 -17.59
N ILE A 73 3.43 13.71 -17.46
CA ILE A 73 2.89 14.50 -18.57
C ILE A 73 3.38 15.95 -18.37
N ASN A 74 4.03 16.53 -19.38
CA ASN A 74 4.58 17.88 -19.31
C ASN A 74 5.50 18.09 -18.09
N ASN A 75 6.35 17.09 -17.78
CA ASN A 75 7.23 17.05 -16.60
C ASN A 75 6.52 17.03 -15.23
N GLU A 76 5.20 16.84 -15.20
CA GLU A 76 4.45 16.63 -13.97
C GLU A 76 4.02 15.16 -13.85
N THR A 77 4.41 14.51 -12.76
CA THR A 77 3.88 13.18 -12.44
C THR A 77 2.44 13.32 -11.93
N LYS A 78 1.51 12.56 -12.51
CA LYS A 78 0.09 12.54 -12.16
C LYS A 78 -0.33 11.11 -11.86
N ILE A 79 -1.15 10.96 -10.83
CA ILE A 79 -1.68 9.66 -10.42
C ILE A 79 -3.20 9.65 -10.64
N GLU A 80 -3.76 8.53 -11.08
CA GLU A 80 -5.19 8.39 -11.29
C GLU A 80 -5.67 6.99 -10.89
N LEU A 81 -6.59 6.93 -9.93
CA LEU A 81 -7.36 5.71 -9.63
C LEU A 81 -8.50 5.58 -10.65
N ARG A 82 -8.42 4.60 -11.53
CA ARG A 82 -9.36 4.48 -12.64
C ARG A 82 -10.28 3.29 -12.57
N ALA A 83 -9.96 2.30 -11.74
CA ALA A 83 -10.86 1.20 -11.44
C ALA A 83 -10.92 1.00 -9.94
N GLN A 84 -12.14 0.84 -9.43
CA GLN A 84 -12.39 0.45 -8.05
C GLN A 84 -13.58 -0.50 -8.03
N MET A 85 -13.36 -1.72 -7.56
CA MET A 85 -14.41 -2.73 -7.45
C MET A 85 -14.33 -3.41 -6.09
N THR A 86 -15.50 -3.72 -5.52
CA THR A 86 -15.63 -4.56 -4.32
C THR A 86 -16.54 -5.75 -4.63
N ASP A 87 -16.22 -6.93 -4.08
CA ASP A 87 -17.01 -8.18 -4.16
C ASP A 87 -17.10 -8.91 -5.55
N LYS A 88 -17.97 -9.94 -5.68
CA LYS A 88 -18.20 -11.04 -6.68
C LYS A 88 -17.40 -11.08 -7.99
N ASN A 89 -17.11 -9.95 -8.61
CA ASN A 89 -16.19 -9.88 -9.75
C ASN A 89 -14.73 -10.17 -9.31
N TYR A 90 -14.38 -9.93 -8.06
CA TYR A 90 -13.04 -10.15 -7.50
C TYR A 90 -12.48 -11.55 -7.76
N SER A 91 -13.25 -12.62 -7.49
CA SER A 91 -12.73 -14.00 -7.57
C SER A 91 -12.38 -14.41 -9.00
N LYS A 92 -13.17 -13.98 -9.98
CA LYS A 92 -12.91 -14.20 -11.41
C LYS A 92 -11.68 -13.41 -11.88
N PHE A 93 -11.53 -12.18 -11.42
CA PHE A 93 -10.38 -11.32 -11.74
C PHE A 93 -9.09 -11.85 -11.12
N LYS A 94 -9.14 -12.20 -9.84
CA LYS A 94 -8.02 -12.77 -9.08
C LYS A 94 -7.55 -14.07 -9.71
N TRP A 95 -8.46 -15.00 -10.00
CA TRP A 95 -8.09 -16.28 -10.64
C TRP A 95 -7.46 -16.06 -12.01
N LYS A 96 -8.02 -15.17 -12.84
CA LYS A 96 -7.41 -14.83 -14.13
C LYS A 96 -6.02 -14.21 -13.94
N PHE A 97 -5.87 -13.28 -13.01
CA PHE A 97 -4.61 -12.57 -12.78
C PHE A 97 -3.51 -13.46 -12.18
N GLU A 98 -3.85 -14.35 -11.24
CA GLU A 98 -2.91 -15.25 -10.57
C GLU A 98 -2.50 -16.46 -11.42
N ASN A 99 -3.31 -16.84 -12.43
CA ASN A 99 -3.00 -17.90 -13.39
C ASN A 99 -2.56 -17.35 -14.76
N LEU A 100 -2.22 -16.07 -14.83
CA LEU A 100 -1.33 -15.60 -15.88
C LEU A 100 0.03 -16.23 -15.56
N ASP A 101 0.35 -17.36 -16.20
CA ASP A 101 1.74 -17.73 -16.44
C ASP A 101 2.48 -16.49 -16.97
N ASN A 102 3.80 -16.40 -16.83
CA ASN A 102 4.65 -15.25 -17.23
C ASN A 102 4.62 -14.90 -18.76
N ASP A 103 3.47 -14.99 -19.39
CA ASP A 103 3.11 -14.74 -20.76
C ASP A 103 2.76 -13.24 -20.88
N GLU A 104 3.76 -12.45 -21.25
CA GLU A 104 3.67 -10.99 -21.42
C GLU A 104 2.49 -10.58 -22.32
N ASP A 105 2.12 -11.41 -23.31
CA ASP A 105 1.04 -11.11 -24.25
C ASP A 105 -0.34 -11.18 -23.60
N ARG A 106 -0.56 -12.09 -22.64
CA ARG A 106 -1.83 -12.16 -21.90
C ARG A 106 -1.95 -11.06 -20.86
N TYR A 107 -0.84 -10.65 -20.24
CA TYR A 107 -0.82 -9.42 -19.41
C TYR A 107 -1.18 -8.21 -20.26
N ARG A 108 -0.62 -8.10 -21.47
CA ARG A 108 -0.88 -7.01 -22.40
C ARG A 108 -2.34 -6.96 -22.80
N GLU A 109 -2.97 -8.07 -23.18
CA GLU A 109 -4.38 -8.07 -23.58
C GLU A 109 -5.31 -7.71 -22.41
N TRP A 110 -4.99 -8.18 -21.20
CA TRP A 110 -5.79 -7.90 -20.01
C TRP A 110 -5.57 -6.48 -19.48
N ILE A 111 -4.35 -5.98 -19.44
CA ILE A 111 -4.00 -4.61 -19.02
C ILE A 111 -4.42 -3.62 -20.10
N CYS A 112 -4.26 -3.89 -21.38
CA CYS A 112 -4.78 -3.00 -22.42
C CYS A 112 -6.32 -3.05 -22.50
N GLY A 113 -6.96 -4.17 -22.17
CA GLY A 113 -8.42 -4.31 -22.17
C GLY A 113 -9.13 -3.79 -20.92
N TYR A 114 -8.54 -3.96 -19.73
CA TYR A 114 -9.09 -3.50 -18.44
C TYR A 114 -8.33 -2.33 -17.83
N ALA A 115 -7.00 -2.32 -17.98
CA ALA A 115 -6.19 -1.23 -17.48
C ALA A 115 -6.19 -0.06 -18.47
N LEU A 116 -7.35 0.57 -18.52
CA LEU A 116 -7.47 2.01 -18.62
C LEU A 116 -7.22 2.52 -20.02
N ASP A 117 -8.34 2.51 -20.74
CA ASP A 117 -8.66 3.35 -21.88
C ASP A 117 -7.62 4.47 -22.08
N PRO A 118 -6.90 4.51 -23.22
CA PRO A 118 -5.87 5.50 -23.51
C PRO A 118 -6.41 6.95 -23.55
N ARG A 119 -7.70 7.15 -23.25
CA ARG A 119 -8.27 8.45 -22.91
C ARG A 119 -7.28 9.28 -22.06
N PRO A 120 -7.07 10.56 -22.43
CA PRO A 120 -6.21 11.46 -21.70
C PRO A 120 -6.60 11.51 -20.22
N PHE A 121 -5.62 11.71 -19.34
CA PHE A 121 -5.86 11.93 -17.91
C PHE A 121 -6.87 13.07 -17.74
N ASN A 122 -8.09 12.75 -17.32
CA ASN A 122 -9.15 13.73 -17.10
C ASN A 122 -9.20 14.14 -15.61
N PHE A 123 -9.56 15.40 -15.37
CA PHE A 123 -9.94 16.20 -14.17
C PHE A 123 -9.88 15.66 -12.71
N ARG A 124 -9.58 14.38 -12.43
CA ARG A 124 -9.36 13.82 -11.09
C ARG A 124 -7.93 13.27 -10.94
N SER A 125 -6.96 13.92 -11.57
CA SER A 125 -5.54 13.64 -11.36
C SER A 125 -5.16 13.98 -9.93
N ILE A 126 -4.54 13.02 -9.25
CA ILE A 126 -3.98 13.17 -7.91
C ILE A 126 -2.52 13.62 -8.05
N PRO A 127 -2.18 14.83 -7.59
CA PRO A 127 -0.79 15.22 -7.47
C PRO A 127 -0.05 14.32 -6.46
N PRO A 128 1.19 13.87 -6.74
CA PRO A 128 1.98 13.03 -5.84
C PRO A 128 2.08 13.59 -4.43
N GLU A 129 2.22 14.92 -4.30
CA GLU A 129 2.30 15.62 -3.02
C GLU A 129 0.98 15.59 -2.24
N LYS A 130 -0.19 15.59 -2.91
CA LYS A 130 -1.48 15.41 -2.23
C LYS A 130 -1.55 13.99 -1.66
N LEU A 131 -1.19 12.97 -2.43
CA LEU A 131 -1.21 11.58 -1.96
C LEU A 131 -0.21 11.33 -0.83
N ALA A 132 1.00 11.91 -0.92
CA ALA A 132 2.05 11.77 0.08
C ALA A 132 1.64 12.30 1.47
N LYS A 133 0.72 13.29 1.55
CA LYS A 133 0.20 13.82 2.82
C LYS A 133 -0.59 12.79 3.62
N TYR A 134 -1.09 11.74 2.98
CA TYR A 134 -1.86 10.66 3.62
C TYR A 134 -0.98 9.52 4.16
N LYS A 135 0.36 9.62 4.05
CA LYS A 135 1.27 8.73 4.79
C LYS A 135 1.08 8.90 6.30
N LEU A 136 0.67 7.84 6.96
CA LEU A 136 0.28 7.77 8.37
C LEU A 136 1.49 7.91 9.32
N LEU A 137 2.68 7.49 8.88
CA LEU A 137 3.89 7.51 9.69
C LEU A 137 4.74 8.77 9.49
N ALA A 138 4.49 9.55 8.43
CA ALA A 138 5.30 10.73 8.10
C ALA A 138 5.35 11.78 9.22
N LYS A 139 4.24 11.93 9.97
CA LYS A 139 4.10 12.89 11.08
C LYS A 139 4.43 12.29 12.46
N LYS A 140 4.94 11.06 12.51
CA LYS A 140 5.27 10.38 13.79
C LYS A 140 6.73 10.63 14.17
N ASN A 141 7.01 10.44 15.47
CA ASN A 141 8.36 10.61 16.00
C ASN A 141 9.37 9.62 15.37
N ILE A 142 10.66 9.92 15.55
CA ILE A 142 11.75 9.17 14.94
C ILE A 142 11.76 7.69 15.37
N PHE A 143 11.45 7.37 16.63
CA PHE A 143 11.40 6.00 17.15
C PHE A 143 10.35 5.15 16.45
N VAL A 144 9.14 5.69 16.27
CA VAL A 144 8.06 5.01 15.53
C VAL A 144 8.45 4.81 14.07
N ARG A 145 9.10 5.80 13.45
CA ARG A 145 9.56 5.69 12.05
C ARG A 145 10.66 4.64 11.87
N ILE A 146 11.60 4.55 12.82
CA ILE A 146 12.63 3.50 12.83
C ILE A 146 12.00 2.13 13.06
N ALA A 147 11.10 2.02 14.04
CA ALA A 147 10.35 0.79 14.30
C ALA A 147 9.58 0.34 13.04
N ALA A 148 8.95 1.25 12.32
CA ALA A 148 8.20 0.92 11.09
C ALA A 148 9.09 0.37 9.97
N LYS A 149 10.37 0.77 9.92
CA LYS A 149 11.34 0.21 8.97
C LYS A 149 11.73 -1.23 9.30
N LEU A 150 11.76 -1.58 10.59
CA LEU A 150 12.10 -2.92 11.11
C LEU A 150 10.88 -3.85 11.15
N PHE A 151 9.77 -3.38 11.70
CA PHE A 151 8.54 -4.12 11.93
C PHE A 151 7.48 -3.73 10.90
N ARG A 152 7.59 -4.28 9.70
CA ARG A 152 6.83 -3.83 8.52
C ARG A 152 5.39 -4.35 8.42
N ASN A 153 4.95 -5.18 9.36
CA ASN A 153 3.69 -5.95 9.25
C ASN A 153 2.49 -5.24 9.87
N PHE A 154 2.65 -4.05 10.45
CA PHE A 154 1.54 -3.24 10.95
C PHE A 154 0.74 -2.63 9.80
N SER A 155 -0.58 -2.47 10.00
CA SER A 155 -1.49 -1.90 8.98
C SER A 155 -1.00 -0.53 8.50
N VAL A 156 -0.59 0.33 9.44
CA VAL A 156 -0.04 1.66 9.11
C VAL A 156 1.23 1.61 8.25
N CYS A 157 2.07 0.59 8.44
CA CYS A 157 3.30 0.40 7.66
C CYS A 157 2.97 -0.07 6.24
N ILE A 158 1.97 -0.95 6.10
CA ILE A 158 1.54 -1.49 4.82
C ILE A 158 0.90 -0.40 3.96
N VAL A 159 0.03 0.44 4.55
CA VAL A 159 -0.57 1.60 3.90
C VAL A 159 0.52 2.58 3.42
N ASP A 160 1.47 2.95 4.28
CA ASP A 160 2.54 3.88 3.89
C ASP A 160 3.43 3.33 2.77
N ARG A 161 3.78 2.04 2.84
CA ARG A 161 4.56 1.36 1.79
C ARG A 161 3.82 1.33 0.46
N HIS A 162 2.50 1.17 0.50
CA HIS A 162 1.68 1.20 -0.71
C HIS A 162 1.69 2.58 -1.35
N ILE A 163 1.42 3.62 -0.56
CA ILE A 163 1.44 5.00 -1.05
C ILE A 163 2.82 5.27 -1.68
N GLU A 164 3.89 4.88 -1.00
CA GLU A 164 5.25 4.98 -1.53
C GLU A 164 5.47 4.17 -2.83
N PHE A 165 4.87 2.98 -2.92
CA PHE A 165 4.94 2.16 -4.13
C PHE A 165 4.24 2.81 -5.33
N ILE A 166 3.08 3.46 -5.13
CA ILE A 166 2.38 4.23 -6.17
C ILE A 166 3.15 5.49 -6.57
N LEU A 167 3.80 6.16 -5.61
CA LEU A 167 4.53 7.41 -5.81
C LEU A 167 5.83 7.24 -6.61
N HIS A 168 6.22 6.03 -7.01
CA HIS A 168 7.37 5.83 -7.89
C HIS A 168 7.20 6.60 -9.20
N SER A 169 8.18 7.45 -9.49
CA SER A 169 8.23 8.23 -10.72
C SER A 169 8.43 7.34 -11.94
N VAL A 170 8.06 7.90 -13.09
CA VAL A 170 8.15 7.25 -14.39
C VAL A 170 8.67 8.28 -15.40
N PRO A 171 9.54 7.89 -16.36
CA PRO A 171 10.02 8.81 -17.39
C PRO A 171 8.87 9.44 -18.20
N ASN A 172 9.13 10.61 -18.79
CA ASN A 172 8.14 11.31 -19.63
C ASN A 172 7.70 10.42 -20.81
N GLY A 173 6.40 10.44 -21.12
CA GLY A 173 5.80 9.62 -22.18
C GLY A 173 5.60 8.14 -21.83
N LYS A 174 5.75 7.78 -20.55
CA LYS A 174 5.56 6.42 -20.05
C LYS A 174 4.66 6.43 -18.81
N ARG A 175 4.11 5.26 -18.47
CA ARG A 175 3.23 5.12 -17.30
C ARG A 175 3.45 3.82 -16.54
N ASN A 176 3.26 3.88 -15.23
CA ASN A 176 3.10 2.73 -14.36
C ASN A 176 1.61 2.43 -14.19
N ILE A 177 1.23 1.17 -14.35
CA ILE A 177 -0.09 0.66 -14.00
C ILE A 177 0.05 -0.23 -12.77
N TYR A 178 -0.71 0.08 -11.74
CA TYR A 178 -0.76 -0.65 -10.50
C TYR A 178 -2.08 -1.40 -10.39
N ILE A 179 -1.99 -2.72 -10.25
CA ILE A 179 -3.13 -3.59 -9.96
C ILE A 179 -3.06 -3.99 -8.50
N ILE A 180 -4.06 -3.63 -7.72
CA ILE A 180 -4.10 -3.82 -6.28
C ILE A 180 -5.24 -4.77 -5.94
N LEU A 181 -4.91 -5.80 -5.17
CA LEU A 181 -5.83 -6.81 -4.70
C LEU A 181 -5.74 -6.90 -3.18
N VAL A 182 -6.88 -6.84 -2.50
CA VAL A 182 -6.96 -7.05 -1.05
C VAL A 182 -7.99 -8.14 -0.75
N ASP A 183 -7.52 -9.32 -0.35
CA ASP A 183 -8.34 -10.40 0.21
C ASP A 183 -8.14 -10.55 1.72
N GLU A 184 -8.88 -11.48 2.34
CA GLU A 184 -8.98 -11.62 3.79
C GLU A 184 -7.63 -11.85 4.47
N LYS A 185 -6.67 -12.46 3.74
CA LYS A 185 -5.40 -12.93 4.32
C LYS A 185 -4.18 -12.28 3.68
N ARG A 186 -4.34 -11.68 2.51
CA ARG A 186 -3.25 -11.09 1.76
C ARG A 186 -3.65 -9.81 1.05
N TYR A 187 -2.64 -8.99 0.92
CA TYR A 187 -2.61 -7.82 0.08
C TYR A 187 -1.55 -8.02 -0.99
N MET A 188 -1.89 -7.66 -2.22
CA MET A 188 -1.01 -7.76 -3.37
C MET A 188 -1.10 -6.49 -4.19
N ILE A 189 0.05 -5.98 -4.63
CA ILE A 189 0.14 -4.95 -5.65
C ILE A 189 1.13 -5.37 -6.71
N TYR A 190 0.73 -5.21 -7.96
CA TYR A 190 1.53 -5.52 -9.13
C TYR A 190 1.77 -4.23 -9.89
N ARG A 191 3.02 -3.96 -10.24
CA ARG A 191 3.44 -2.83 -11.06
C ARG A 191 3.78 -3.32 -12.45
N PHE A 192 3.08 -2.75 -13.42
CA PHE A 192 3.36 -2.90 -14.83
C PHE A 192 3.89 -1.58 -15.37
N TYR A 193 4.91 -1.66 -16.20
CA TYR A 193 5.46 -0.54 -16.91
C TYR A 193 4.93 -0.55 -18.33
N VAL A 194 4.40 0.59 -18.77
CA VAL A 194 3.85 0.75 -20.12
C VAL A 194 4.63 1.83 -20.84
N ASP A 195 5.11 1.47 -22.02
CA ASP A 195 5.69 2.40 -22.99
C ASP A 195 4.67 2.62 -24.10
N ASP A 196 4.00 3.78 -24.06
CA ASP A 196 2.92 4.09 -25.00
C ASP A 196 3.43 4.27 -26.44
N LYS A 197 4.71 4.66 -26.61
CA LYS A 197 5.35 4.82 -27.92
C LYS A 197 5.64 3.47 -28.56
N GLU A 198 6.28 2.58 -27.79
CA GLU A 198 6.63 1.24 -28.27
C GLU A 198 5.46 0.25 -28.17
N LYS A 199 4.32 0.68 -27.60
CA LYS A 199 3.13 -0.14 -27.32
C LYS A 199 3.46 -1.40 -26.52
N THR A 200 4.42 -1.32 -25.60
CA THR A 200 4.86 -2.45 -24.78
C THR A 200 4.31 -2.36 -23.37
N VAL A 201 4.02 -3.52 -22.78
CA VAL A 201 3.62 -3.67 -21.38
C VAL A 201 4.54 -4.70 -20.77
N LYS A 202 5.25 -4.35 -19.69
CA LYS A 202 6.16 -5.26 -18.99
C LYS A 202 5.80 -5.35 -17.52
N PHE A 203 5.74 -6.57 -17.00
CA PHE A 203 5.71 -6.76 -15.55
C PHE A 203 7.03 -6.25 -14.97
N ASN A 204 6.96 -5.40 -13.95
CA ASN A 204 8.13 -4.76 -13.38
C ASN A 204 8.39 -5.25 -11.96
N ASP A 205 7.39 -5.18 -11.08
CA ASP A 205 7.56 -5.56 -9.67
C ASP A 205 6.23 -5.96 -9.02
N LYS A 206 6.29 -6.70 -7.91
CA LYS A 206 5.14 -6.99 -7.06
C LYS A 206 5.47 -6.90 -5.58
N MET A 207 4.53 -6.38 -4.80
CA MET A 207 4.57 -6.44 -3.35
C MET A 207 3.40 -7.30 -2.84
N ILE A 208 3.73 -8.40 -2.19
CA ILE A 208 2.79 -9.30 -1.53
C ILE A 208 3.02 -9.19 -0.03
N VAL A 209 1.96 -8.93 0.72
CA VAL A 209 1.98 -8.89 2.18
C VAL A 209 0.91 -9.82 2.71
N MET A 210 1.35 -10.82 3.46
CA MET A 210 0.47 -11.68 4.25
C MET A 210 0.18 -10.98 5.57
N PHE A 211 -1.08 -10.96 5.99
CA PHE A 211 -1.45 -10.40 7.28
C PHE A 211 -2.46 -11.28 7.99
N LYS A 212 -2.57 -11.06 9.31
CA LYS A 212 -3.65 -11.62 10.12
C LYS A 212 -4.95 -10.87 9.79
N ASP A 213 -6.09 -11.57 9.89
CA ASP A 213 -7.42 -11.08 9.48
C ASP A 213 -7.78 -9.68 10.02
N ASP A 214 -7.25 -9.33 11.20
CA ASP A 214 -7.45 -8.03 11.88
C ASP A 214 -6.82 -6.81 11.17
N ASN A 215 -5.99 -7.01 10.15
CA ASN A 215 -5.31 -5.92 9.42
C ASN A 215 -5.92 -5.66 8.04
N ALA A 216 -6.73 -6.58 7.53
CA ALA A 216 -7.18 -6.57 6.15
C ALA A 216 -8.14 -5.40 5.86
N LEU A 217 -9.05 -5.13 6.79
CA LEU A 217 -9.99 -4.01 6.77
C LEU A 217 -9.29 -2.64 6.87
N PRO A 218 -8.45 -2.35 7.89
CA PRO A 218 -7.78 -1.07 8.00
C PRO A 218 -6.87 -0.77 6.80
N ILE A 219 -6.22 -1.78 6.21
CA ILE A 219 -5.45 -1.60 4.97
C ILE A 219 -6.36 -1.19 3.80
N SER A 220 -7.45 -1.92 3.56
CA SER A 220 -8.36 -1.63 2.44
C SER A 220 -8.96 -0.21 2.57
N TYR A 221 -9.41 0.12 3.78
CA TYR A 221 -9.92 1.45 4.10
C TYR A 221 -8.87 2.54 3.88
N GLY A 222 -7.68 2.40 4.48
CA GLY A 222 -6.63 3.40 4.39
C GLY A 222 -6.24 3.77 2.97
N LEU A 223 -6.12 2.76 2.09
CA LEU A 223 -5.74 2.96 0.70
C LEU A 223 -6.82 3.64 -0.12
N ILE A 224 -8.05 3.13 -0.03
CA ILE A 224 -9.19 3.71 -0.77
C ILE A 224 -9.46 5.13 -0.28
N SER A 225 -9.47 5.36 1.04
CA SER A 225 -9.68 6.70 1.60
C SER A 225 -8.56 7.65 1.21
N ALA A 226 -7.28 7.24 1.24
CA ALA A 226 -6.18 8.10 0.80
C ALA A 226 -6.30 8.49 -0.68
N LEU A 227 -6.62 7.53 -1.55
CA LEU A 227 -6.80 7.78 -2.98
C LEU A 227 -8.02 8.66 -3.26
N ASN A 228 -9.13 8.48 -2.53
CA ASN A 228 -10.34 9.27 -2.71
C ASN A 228 -10.19 10.70 -2.18
N LEU A 229 -9.68 10.86 -0.96
CA LEU A 229 -9.47 12.18 -0.37
C LEU A 229 -8.43 13.01 -1.15
N ALA A 230 -7.40 12.37 -1.70
CA ALA A 230 -6.41 13.05 -2.51
C ALA A 230 -6.94 13.54 -3.88
N ARG A 231 -8.14 13.08 -4.30
CA ARG A 231 -8.83 13.55 -5.52
C ARG A 231 -9.74 14.74 -5.27
N GLU A 232 -10.14 15.00 -4.03
CA GLU A 232 -11.03 16.11 -3.72
C GLU A 232 -10.33 17.44 -4.10
N PRO A 233 -11.06 18.38 -4.71
CA PRO A 233 -10.50 19.64 -5.23
C PRO A 233 -9.73 20.41 -4.15
#